data_AF-A0AAW5EFQ7-F1
#
_entry.id   AF-A0AAW5EFQ7-F1
#
_cell.length_a   1.000
_cell.length_b   1.000
_cell.length_c   1.000
_cell.angle_alpha   90.00
_cell.angle_beta   90.00
_cell.angle_gamma   90.00
#
_symmetry.space_group_name_H-M   'P 1'
#
loop_
_entity.id
_entity.type
_entity.pdbx_description
1 polymer ?
#
loop_
_entity_poly.entity_id
_entity_poly.type
_entity_poly.pdbx_seq_one_letter_code
_entity_poly.pdbx_strand_id
1 'polypeptide(L)' 'QGMMWRATDEYGNLLYSFIDTVVAIIPYYWIRAIGGLLYLIGFFMFTYNIYKSNACGKVLDKEPKSASPM' A
#
# COMPACT_ATOMS: atom_id res chain seq x y z
N GLN A 1 -16.70 3.69 -11.25
CA GLN A 1 -17.14 2.49 -11.99
C GLN A 1 -18.66 2.33 -11.95
N GLY A 2 -19.29 2.20 -10.78
CA GLY A 2 -20.76 2.05 -10.67
C GLY A 2 -21.60 3.20 -11.27
N MET A 3 -21.08 4.44 -11.30
CA MET A 3 -21.76 5.56 -11.97
C MET A 3 -21.78 5.42 -13.51
N MET A 4 -20.73 4.84 -14.11
CA MET A 4 -20.69 4.65 -15.58
C MET A 4 -21.62 3.52 -16.02
N TRP A 5 -21.78 2.47 -15.19
CA TRP A 5 -22.71 1.36 -15.45
C TRP A 5 -24.19 1.71 -15.20
N ARG A 6 -24.47 2.89 -14.63
CA ARG A 6 -25.82 3.40 -14.36
C ARG A 6 -26.15 4.64 -15.19
N ALA A 7 -25.25 5.07 -16.08
CA ALA A 7 -25.47 6.21 -16.95
C ALA A 7 -26.30 5.76 -18.15
N THR A 8 -27.53 6.27 -18.23
CA THR A 8 -28.44 6.07 -19.36
C THR A 8 -28.69 7.40 -20.07
N ASP A 9 -28.73 7.37 -21.39
CA ASP A 9 -29.07 8.53 -22.23
C ASP A 9 -30.57 8.87 -22.12
N GLU A 10 -30.99 10.01 -22.66
CA GLU A 10 -32.39 10.49 -22.67
C GLU A 10 -33.36 9.50 -23.33
N TYR A 11 -32.83 8.60 -24.16
CA TYR A 11 -33.55 7.53 -24.86
C TYR A 11 -33.52 6.17 -24.14
N GLY A 12 -32.94 6.09 -22.93
CA GLY A 12 -32.89 4.88 -22.10
C GLY A 12 -31.78 3.87 -22.46
N ASN A 13 -30.90 4.19 -23.40
CA ASN A 13 -29.76 3.36 -23.77
C ASN A 13 -28.55 3.57 -22.82
N LEU A 14 -27.68 2.58 -22.67
CA LEU A 14 -26.43 2.74 -21.90
C LEU A 14 -25.48 3.73 -22.60
N LEU A 15 -25.07 4.77 -21.87
CA LEU A 15 -24.14 5.80 -22.37
C LEU A 15 -22.70 5.30 -22.55
N TYR A 16 -22.29 4.30 -21.75
CA TYR A 16 -20.94 3.76 -21.77
C TYR A 16 -20.99 2.24 -21.91
N SER A 17 -20.20 1.69 -22.85
CA SER A 17 -20.01 0.26 -22.94
C SER A 17 -19.12 -0.23 -21.79
N PHE A 18 -19.21 -1.52 -21.46
CA PHE A 18 -18.36 -2.13 -20.42
C PHE A 18 -16.88 -1.90 -20.71
N ILE A 19 -16.47 -1.99 -21.99
CA ILE A 19 -15.10 -1.74 -22.44
C ILE A 19 -14.62 -0.33 -22.07
N ASP A 20 -15.46 0.70 -22.22
CA ASP A 20 -15.07 2.09 -21.93
C ASP A 20 -14.77 2.27 -20.44
N THR A 21 -15.53 1.60 -19.59
CA THR A 21 -15.29 1.60 -18.14
C THR A 21 -14.00 0.91 -17.76
N VAL A 22 -13.62 -0.16 -18.48
CA VAL A 22 -12.35 -0.87 -18.28
C VAL A 22 -11.17 -0.01 -18.73
N VAL A 23 -11.28 0.69 -19.85
CA VAL A 23 -10.21 1.58 -20.33
C VAL A 23 -10.01 2.75 -19.36
N ALA A 24 -11.09 3.34 -18.85
CA ALA A 24 -11.02 4.45 -17.89
C ALA A 24 -10.33 4.10 -16.56
N ILE A 25 -10.33 2.82 -16.16
CA ILE A 25 -9.81 2.39 -14.85
C ILE A 25 -8.34 1.94 -14.89
N ILE A 26 -7.78 1.71 -16.09
CA ILE A 26 -6.36 1.36 -16.30
C ILE A 26 -5.39 2.27 -15.52
N PRO A 27 -5.47 3.62 -15.61
CA PRO A 27 -4.52 4.49 -14.90
C PRO A 27 -4.58 4.34 -13.38
N TYR A 28 -5.75 4.06 -12.80
CA TYR A 28 -5.86 3.84 -11.35
C TYR A 28 -5.20 2.53 -10.91
N TYR A 29 -5.21 1.49 -11.75
CA TYR A 29 -4.50 0.25 -11.46
C TYR A 29 -2.98 0.43 -11.48
N TRP A 30 -2.46 1.29 -12.35
CA TRP A 30 -1.04 1.66 -12.36
C TRP A 30 -0.62 2.35 -11.07
N ILE A 31 -1.37 3.35 -10.61
CA ILE A 31 -1.11 4.04 -9.34
C ILE A 31 -1.13 3.03 -8.18
N ARG A 32 -2.10 2.12 -8.17
CA ARG A 32 -2.20 1.07 -7.15
C ARG A 32 -1.02 0.11 -7.18
N ALA A 33 -0.57 -0.30 -8.36
CA ALA A 33 0.60 -1.18 -8.51
C ALA A 33 1.88 -0.52 -7.99
N ILE A 34 2.10 0.75 -8.32
CA ILE A 34 3.26 1.51 -7.85
C ILE A 34 3.21 1.71 -6.34
N GLY A 35 2.06 2.10 -5.79
CA GLY A 35 1.88 2.24 -4.34
C GLY A 35 2.12 0.93 -3.59
N GLY A 36 1.62 -0.19 -4.13
CA GLY A 36 1.86 -1.53 -3.59
C GLY A 36 3.33 -1.94 -3.65
N LEU A 37 4.03 -1.60 -4.74
CA LEU A 37 5.46 -1.88 -4.89
C LEU A 37 6.29 -1.12 -3.83
N LEU A 38 5.99 0.16 -3.61
CA LEU A 38 6.66 0.96 -2.58
C LEU A 38 6.45 0.39 -1.18
N TYR A 39 5.22 -0.04 -0.87
CA TYR A 39 4.93 -0.71 0.40
C TYR A 39 5.72 -2.01 0.56
N LEU A 40 5.77 -2.84 -0.49
CA LEU A 40 6.51 -4.10 -0.49
C LEU A 40 8.02 -3.87 -0.24
N ILE A 41 8.61 -2.87 -0.90
CA ILE A 41 10.00 -2.46 -0.68
C ILE A 41 10.23 -2.05 0.78
N GLY A 42 9.33 -1.24 1.35
CA GLY A 42 9.39 -0.84 2.76
C GLY A 42 9.33 -2.04 3.72
N PHE A 43 8.46 -3.01 3.42
CA PHE A 43 8.35 -4.24 4.22
C PHE A 43 9.65 -5.07 4.19
N PHE A 44 10.30 -5.20 3.04
CA PHE A 44 11.60 -5.87 2.94
C PHE A 44 12.69 -5.12 3.72
N MET A 45 12.73 -3.79 3.63
CA MET A 45 13.67 -2.98 4.42
C MET A 45 13.45 -3.15 5.92
N PHE A 46 12.19 -3.16 6.37
CA PHE A 46 11.84 -3.37 7.77
C PHE A 46 12.25 -4.77 8.26
N THR A 47 11.96 -5.80 7.47
CA THR A 47 12.35 -7.18 7.78
C THR A 47 13.87 -7.32 7.89
N TYR A 48 14.61 -6.70 6.97
CA TYR A 48 16.07 -6.67 7.02
C TYR A 48 16.59 -5.92 8.26
N ASN A 49 15.96 -4.82 8.65
CA ASN A 49 16.33 -4.06 9.84
C ASN A 49 16.12 -4.86 11.13
N ILE A 50 14.99 -5.57 11.25
CA ILE A 50 14.71 -6.47 12.36
C ILE A 50 15.73 -7.60 12.42
N TYR A 51 16.02 -8.24 11.29
CA TYR A 51 17.01 -9.32 11.23
C TYR A 51 18.37 -8.84 11.72
N LYS A 52 18.85 -7.68 11.25
CA LYS A 52 20.09 -7.08 11.74
C LYS A 52 20.05 -6.72 13.22
N SER A 53 18.94 -6.18 13.71
CA SER A 53 18.77 -5.82 15.12
C SER A 53 18.81 -7.05 16.03
N ASN A 54 18.14 -8.13 15.64
CA ASN A 54 18.13 -9.40 16.39
C ASN A 54 19.50 -10.10 16.34
N ALA A 55 20.20 -10.06 15.20
CA ALA A 55 21.52 -10.66 15.07
C ALA A 55 22.61 -9.89 15.83
N CYS A 56 22.41 -8.58 16.07
CA CYS A 56 23.34 -7.72 16.83
C CYS A 56 22.89 -7.53 18.28
N GLY A 57 22.30 -8.56 18.89
CA GLY A 57 22.00 -8.58 20.31
C GLY A 57 23.28 -8.58 21.15
N LYS A 58 23.86 -7.41 21.39
CA LYS A 58 24.82 -7.24 22.49
C LYS A 58 24.04 -7.49 23.78
N VAL A 59 24.37 -8.59 24.46
CA VAL A 59 23.93 -8.81 25.85
C VAL A 59 24.39 -7.59 26.64
N LEU A 60 23.43 -6.83 27.17
CA LEU A 60 23.72 -5.70 28.04
C LEU A 60 24.21 -6.29 29.37
N ASP A 61 25.53 -6.40 29.54
CA ASP A 61 26.15 -6.91 30.76
C ASP A 61 25.82 -6.07 32.00
N LYS A 62 25.36 -4.82 31.81
CA LYS A 62 24.86 -3.95 32.88
C LYS A 62 23.71 -3.11 32.35
N GLU A 63 22.64 -3.02 33.13
CA GLU A 63 21.54 -2.11 32.86
C GLU A 63 22.09 -0.68 32.70
N PRO A 64 21.66 0.08 31.67
CA PRO A 64 22.08 1.46 31.54
C PRO A 64 21.59 2.20 32.80
N LYS A 65 22.54 2.70 33.59
CA LYS A 65 22.32 3.54 34.79
C LYS A 65 21.75 4.91 34.39
N SER A 66 20.55 4.88 33.83
CA SER A 66 19.75 6.00 33.35
C SER A 66 18.26 5.63 33.31
N ALA A 67 17.81 4.81 34.26
CA ALA A 67 16.49 5.03 34.82
C ALA A 67 16.65 6.20 35.79
N SER A 68 15.96 7.31 35.51
CA SER A 68 15.73 8.35 36.51
C SER A 68 15.32 7.69 37.83
N PRO A 69 15.84 8.09 39.00
CA PRO A 69 15.40 7.56 40.27
C PRO A 69 13.92 7.94 40.48
N MET A 70 13.02 7.02 40.15
CA MET A 70 11.66 6.97 40.67
C MET A 70 11.30 5.51 40.90
#